data_AF-A0A6J4PG79-F1
#
_entry.id   AF-A0A6J4PG79-F1
#
_cell.length_a   1.000
_cell.length_b   1.000
_cell.length_c   1.000
_cell.angle_alpha   90.00
_cell.angle_beta   90.00
_cell.angle_gamma   90.00
#
_symmetry.space_group_name_H-M   'P 1'
#
loop_
_entity.id
_entity.type
_entity.pdbx_description
1 polymer ?
#
loop_
_entity_poly.entity_id
_entity_poly.type
_entity_poly.pdbx_seq_one_letter_code
_entity_poly.pdbx_strand_id
1 'polypeptide(L)'
;EVVCLVFRQHGSVRAAARWMVVFGALGGLPAACAGAYALSDVARRTAPAELPDDAPWHAVTSASSLNADQWEMLESHAWTSGGIAVIAAVLVTLAVACSDRWRAGLYPVFLGMLLGCAGFMSVGAWYGGEMVYRHGVAVRLPYAEVEGERPDGPAVPSSQPAAARAAETAEGAGASLDSPAAETQREKPRGVEYFVNPLQAHVTLAGLAAALGMLGIGLSLRAASTSPHWRDPELSRAGVEALPHPQRGGREDLALLRSFAPNVEVTGEVERIPVARFWLVTFLVSAAASLAGWWVLGGEHETYDPQQLWRLVTGEGYVRRLAHVVGAGAVVVLPLFLALLGRVARRSRVMIGLFAMLLVVAVAAQVWLGVLLMYDQPHVPRGTGAWYLIRGGAETTGVVRTE
;
A
#
# COMPACT_ATOMS: atom_id res chain seq x y z
N GLU A 1 -3.30 -9.22 -21.82
CA GLU A 1 -2.77 -10.61 -21.94
C GLU A 1 -3.75 -11.56 -22.61
N VAL A 2 -4.99 -11.72 -22.12
CA VAL A 2 -6.03 -12.58 -22.77
C VAL A 2 -6.21 -12.25 -24.25
N VAL A 3 -6.36 -10.96 -24.57
CA VAL A 3 -6.41 -10.46 -25.96
C VAL A 3 -5.18 -10.92 -26.76
N CYS A 4 -3.97 -10.76 -26.24
CA CYS A 4 -2.73 -11.17 -26.93
C CYS A 4 -2.65 -12.70 -27.17
N LEU A 5 -3.22 -13.51 -26.27
CA LEU A 5 -3.33 -14.96 -26.45
C LEU A 5 -4.34 -15.32 -27.54
N VAL A 6 -5.51 -14.69 -27.53
CA VAL A 6 -6.57 -14.92 -28.52
C VAL A 6 -6.09 -14.55 -29.91
N PHE A 7 -5.43 -13.40 -30.06
CA PHE A 7 -4.96 -12.89 -31.35
C PHE A 7 -3.54 -13.35 -31.73
N ARG A 8 -2.95 -14.30 -30.99
CA ARG A 8 -1.60 -14.84 -31.22
C ARG A 8 -0.54 -13.76 -31.49
N GLN A 9 -0.61 -12.63 -30.80
CA GLN A 9 0.37 -11.57 -31.00
C GLN A 9 1.72 -11.99 -30.39
N HIS A 10 2.75 -12.01 -31.22
CA HIS A 10 4.14 -12.24 -30.82
C HIS A 10 4.88 -10.90 -30.68
N GLY A 11 5.87 -10.82 -29.76
CA GLY A 11 6.76 -9.66 -29.64
C GLY A 11 6.56 -8.75 -28.42
N SER A 12 6.92 -7.47 -28.57
CA SER A 12 7.01 -6.46 -27.51
C SER A 12 5.68 -6.19 -26.80
N VAL A 13 4.55 -6.26 -27.51
CA VAL A 13 3.20 -6.05 -26.95
C VAL A 13 2.88 -7.09 -25.87
N ARG A 14 3.21 -8.36 -26.11
CA ARG A 14 2.99 -9.44 -25.13
C ARG A 14 3.92 -9.28 -23.92
N ALA A 15 5.15 -8.83 -24.14
CA ALA A 15 6.06 -8.51 -23.03
C ALA A 15 5.50 -7.37 -22.17
N ALA A 16 5.02 -6.29 -22.79
CA ALA A 16 4.39 -5.18 -22.10
C ALA A 16 3.16 -5.64 -21.32
N ALA A 17 2.26 -6.42 -21.93
CA ALA A 17 1.06 -6.94 -21.27
C ALA A 17 1.38 -7.78 -20.03
N ARG A 18 2.43 -8.62 -20.07
CA ARG A 18 2.90 -9.38 -18.90
C ARG A 18 3.43 -8.47 -17.79
N TRP A 19 4.17 -7.44 -18.16
CA TRP A 19 4.65 -6.45 -17.19
C TRP A 19 3.50 -5.66 -16.58
N MET A 20 2.47 -5.31 -17.35
CA MET A 20 1.26 -4.67 -16.82
C MET A 20 0.55 -5.55 -15.80
N VAL A 21 0.48 -6.87 -16.01
CA VAL A 21 -0.08 -7.80 -15.03
C VAL A 21 0.73 -7.80 -13.73
N VAL A 22 2.06 -7.83 -13.83
CA VAL A 22 2.95 -7.75 -12.67
C VAL A 22 2.76 -6.43 -11.93
N PHE A 23 2.77 -5.30 -12.64
CA PHE A 23 2.60 -3.98 -12.03
C PHE A 23 1.21 -3.78 -11.44
N GLY A 24 0.16 -4.28 -12.08
CA GLY A 24 -1.21 -4.22 -11.56
C GLY A 24 -1.36 -5.01 -10.27
N ALA A 25 -0.89 -6.26 -10.24
CA ALA A 25 -0.97 -7.11 -9.06
C ALA A 25 -0.15 -6.55 -7.89
N LEU A 26 1.08 -6.08 -8.15
CA LEU A 26 1.92 -5.47 -7.13
C LEU A 26 1.42 -4.09 -6.68
N GLY A 27 0.85 -3.31 -7.60
CA GLY A 27 0.21 -2.02 -7.31
C GLY A 27 -1.04 -2.15 -6.42
N GLY A 28 -1.63 -3.35 -6.35
CA GLY A 28 -2.69 -3.67 -5.40
C GLY A 28 -2.26 -3.60 -3.94
N LEU A 29 -0.97 -3.78 -3.61
CA LEU A 29 -0.50 -3.73 -2.21
C LEU A 29 -0.60 -2.32 -1.59
N PRO A 30 -0.07 -1.24 -2.21
CA PRO A 30 -0.34 0.12 -1.75
C PRO A 30 -1.83 0.42 -1.59
N ALA A 31 -2.65 -0.02 -2.55
CA ALA A 31 -4.10 0.19 -2.50
C ALA A 31 -4.75 -0.56 -1.32
N ALA A 32 -4.34 -1.80 -1.05
CA ALA A 32 -4.81 -2.58 0.08
C ALA A 32 -4.44 -1.93 1.42
N CYS A 33 -3.20 -1.46 1.56
CA CYS A 33 -2.75 -0.75 2.75
C CYS A 33 -3.54 0.56 2.94
N ALA A 34 -3.74 1.34 1.87
CA ALA A 34 -4.57 2.56 1.93
C ALA A 34 -6.03 2.27 2.26
N GLY A 35 -6.59 1.15 1.77
CA GLY A 35 -7.95 0.71 2.09
C GLY A 35 -8.13 0.35 3.56
N ALA A 36 -7.16 -0.31 4.18
CA ALA A 36 -7.17 -0.58 5.61
C ALA A 36 -7.17 0.72 6.43
N TYR A 37 -6.39 1.72 6.00
CA TYR A 37 -6.42 3.05 6.60
C TYR A 37 -7.77 3.74 6.45
N ALA A 38 -8.34 3.73 5.24
CA ALA A 38 -9.65 4.32 4.97
C ALA A 38 -10.76 3.70 5.84
N LEU A 39 -10.72 2.37 6.06
CA LEU A 39 -11.65 1.69 6.97
C LEU A 39 -11.56 2.23 8.40
N SER A 40 -10.34 2.36 8.94
CA SER A 40 -10.12 2.89 10.29
C SER A 40 -10.58 4.35 10.41
N ASP A 41 -10.25 5.18 9.42
CA ASP A 41 -10.63 6.59 9.39
C ASP A 41 -12.15 6.77 9.33
N VAL A 42 -12.84 6.01 8.48
CA VAL A 42 -14.31 6.05 8.38
C VAL A 42 -14.96 5.65 9.70
N ALA A 43 -14.52 4.55 10.32
CA ALA A 43 -15.10 4.08 11.58
C ALA A 43 -14.91 5.08 12.73
N ARG A 44 -13.76 5.75 12.79
CA ARG A 44 -13.49 6.78 13.80
C ARG A 44 -14.30 8.05 13.56
N ARG A 45 -14.44 8.48 12.30
CA ARG A 45 -15.23 9.68 11.95
C ARG A 45 -16.73 9.52 12.20
N THR A 46 -17.23 8.30 12.23
CA THR A 46 -18.64 8.01 12.55
C THR A 46 -18.85 7.69 14.03
N ALA A 47 -17.79 7.61 14.84
CA ALA A 47 -17.91 7.49 16.29
C ALA A 47 -18.23 8.86 16.94
N PRO A 48 -18.85 8.86 18.15
CA PRO A 48 -19.10 10.08 18.91
C PRO A 48 -17.79 10.81 19.22
N ALA A 49 -17.83 12.15 19.21
CA ALA A 49 -16.66 13.00 19.45
C ALA A 49 -16.10 12.85 20.88
N GLU A 50 -16.89 12.34 21.82
CA GLU A 50 -16.47 12.06 23.19
C GLU A 50 -15.59 10.81 23.32
N LEU A 51 -15.55 9.96 22.29
CA LEU A 51 -14.72 8.77 22.30
C LEU A 51 -13.24 9.17 22.22
N PRO A 52 -12.38 8.76 23.17
CA PRO A 52 -10.96 9.06 23.13
C PRO A 52 -10.30 8.61 21.81
N ASP A 53 -9.35 9.38 21.29
CA ASP A 53 -8.62 9.05 20.05
C ASP A 53 -7.88 7.70 20.14
N ASP A 54 -7.44 7.36 21.35
CA ASP A 54 -6.76 6.13 21.72
C ASP A 54 -7.71 5.01 22.14
N ALA A 55 -9.03 5.18 21.93
CA ALA A 55 -10.00 4.16 22.25
C ALA A 55 -9.65 2.86 21.51
N PRO A 56 -9.72 1.71 22.20
CA PRO A 56 -9.42 0.43 21.59
C PRO A 56 -10.42 0.14 20.47
N TRP A 57 -9.98 -0.59 19.44
CA TRP A 57 -10.79 -0.82 18.24
C TRP A 57 -12.23 -1.28 18.52
N HIS A 58 -12.42 -2.19 19.48
CA HIS A 58 -13.76 -2.69 19.82
C HIS A 58 -14.70 -1.59 20.31
N ALA A 59 -14.18 -0.59 21.04
CA ALA A 59 -14.94 0.57 21.48
C ALA A 59 -15.30 1.46 20.28
N VAL A 60 -14.35 1.72 19.38
CA VAL A 60 -14.58 2.48 18.14
C VAL A 60 -15.67 1.82 17.29
N THR A 61 -15.56 0.52 17.03
CA THR A 61 -16.55 -0.22 16.24
C THR A 61 -17.93 -0.21 16.90
N SER A 62 -17.98 -0.35 18.24
CA SER A 62 -19.24 -0.37 18.98
C SER A 62 -19.92 1.00 19.07
N ALA A 63 -19.13 2.07 19.07
CA ALA A 63 -19.61 3.43 19.19
C ALA A 63 -19.93 4.05 17.82
N SER A 64 -19.34 3.54 16.73
CA SER A 64 -19.59 4.05 15.38
C SER A 64 -21.08 4.06 15.03
N SER A 65 -21.53 5.11 14.37
CA SER A 65 -22.91 5.24 13.89
C SER A 65 -23.21 4.40 12.64
N LEU A 66 -22.28 3.52 12.24
CA LEU A 66 -22.44 2.66 11.08
C LEU A 66 -23.42 1.53 11.43
N ASN A 67 -24.41 1.32 10.57
CA ASN A 67 -25.34 0.20 10.74
C ASN A 67 -24.68 -1.14 10.33
N ALA A 68 -25.36 -2.25 10.65
CA ALA A 68 -24.84 -3.60 10.38
C ALA A 68 -24.51 -3.82 8.90
N ASP A 69 -25.38 -3.37 7.99
CA ASP A 69 -25.18 -3.52 6.54
C ASP A 69 -23.93 -2.75 6.07
N GLN A 70 -23.71 -1.52 6.56
CA GLN A 70 -22.52 -0.72 6.25
C GLN A 70 -21.24 -1.40 6.74
N TRP A 71 -21.28 -2.00 7.94
CA TRP A 71 -20.16 -2.76 8.49
C TRP A 71 -19.85 -4.00 7.66
N GLU A 72 -20.87 -4.77 7.28
CA GLU A 72 -20.69 -5.96 6.44
C GLU A 72 -20.09 -5.59 5.08
N MET A 73 -20.54 -4.48 4.47
CA MET A 73 -19.96 -4.01 3.20
C MET A 73 -18.51 -3.53 3.36
N LEU A 74 -18.20 -2.79 4.42
CA LEU A 74 -16.83 -2.35 4.75
C LEU A 74 -15.88 -3.53 4.93
N GLU A 75 -16.30 -4.52 5.72
CA GLU A 75 -15.54 -5.75 5.95
C GLU A 75 -15.35 -6.53 4.64
N SER A 76 -16.43 -6.72 3.88
CA SER A 76 -16.40 -7.42 2.60
C SER A 76 -15.48 -6.73 1.60
N HIS A 77 -15.54 -5.40 1.49
CA HIS A 77 -14.66 -4.60 0.63
C HIS A 77 -13.19 -4.77 1.03
N ALA A 78 -12.89 -4.67 2.33
CA ALA A 78 -11.53 -4.79 2.85
C ALA A 78 -10.94 -6.19 2.57
N TRP A 79 -11.70 -7.26 2.82
CA TRP A 79 -11.25 -8.63 2.56
C TRP A 79 -11.09 -8.93 1.08
N THR A 80 -12.10 -8.62 0.27
CA THR A 80 -12.11 -8.95 -1.17
C THR A 80 -11.14 -8.09 -1.97
N SER A 81 -10.87 -6.85 -1.57
CA SER A 81 -9.89 -6.00 -2.25
C SER A 81 -8.49 -6.22 -1.69
N GLY A 82 -8.33 -6.19 -0.37
CA GLY A 82 -7.03 -6.29 0.30
C GLY A 82 -6.44 -7.69 0.27
N GLY A 83 -7.21 -8.70 0.68
CA GLY A 83 -6.75 -10.10 0.72
C GLY A 83 -6.41 -10.63 -0.68
N ILE A 84 -7.23 -10.30 -1.68
CA ILE A 84 -6.99 -10.74 -3.06
C ILE A 84 -5.82 -10.00 -3.70
N ALA A 85 -5.56 -8.73 -3.35
CA ALA A 85 -4.34 -8.04 -3.78
C ALA A 85 -3.07 -8.76 -3.30
N VAL A 86 -3.05 -9.23 -2.05
CA VAL A 86 -1.92 -10.01 -1.51
C VAL A 86 -1.76 -11.32 -2.28
N ILE A 87 -2.85 -12.06 -2.53
CA ILE A 87 -2.81 -13.31 -3.31
C ILE A 87 -2.29 -13.06 -4.72
N ALA A 88 -2.79 -12.03 -5.41
CA ALA A 88 -2.35 -11.65 -6.74
C ALA A 88 -0.85 -11.31 -6.77
N ALA A 89 -0.38 -10.53 -5.78
CA ALA A 89 1.03 -10.17 -5.64
C ALA A 89 1.94 -11.40 -5.44
N VAL A 90 1.52 -12.35 -4.61
CA VAL A 90 2.23 -13.63 -4.41
C VAL A 90 2.27 -14.43 -5.71
N LEU A 91 1.14 -14.57 -6.40
CA LEU A 91 1.06 -15.31 -7.66
C LEU A 91 1.97 -14.74 -8.74
N VAL A 92 1.98 -13.42 -8.96
CA VAL A 92 2.87 -12.81 -9.96
C VAL A 92 4.33 -12.94 -9.56
N THR A 93 4.65 -12.89 -8.26
CA THR A 93 6.02 -13.05 -7.76
C THR A 93 6.53 -14.46 -8.03
N LEU A 94 5.72 -15.48 -7.76
CA LEU A 94 6.02 -16.86 -8.10
C LEU A 94 6.16 -17.04 -9.61
N ALA A 95 5.26 -16.46 -10.41
CA ALA A 95 5.32 -16.53 -11.86
C ALA A 95 6.60 -15.89 -12.45
N VAL A 96 7.08 -14.79 -11.84
CA VAL A 96 8.36 -14.15 -12.20
C VAL A 96 9.55 -15.01 -11.76
N ALA A 97 9.47 -15.65 -10.59
CA ALA A 97 10.51 -16.52 -10.04
C ALA A 97 10.69 -17.83 -10.83
N CYS A 98 9.63 -18.33 -11.47
CA CYS A 98 9.68 -19.57 -12.24
C CYS A 98 10.64 -19.49 -13.44
N SER A 99 11.41 -20.58 -13.64
CA SER A 99 12.17 -20.78 -14.88
C SER A 99 11.26 -20.78 -16.11
N ASP A 100 11.80 -20.47 -17.29
CA ASP A 100 11.00 -20.38 -18.53
C ASP A 100 10.23 -21.67 -18.86
N ARG A 101 10.79 -22.85 -18.55
CA ARG A 101 10.12 -24.16 -18.75
C ARG A 101 8.88 -24.29 -17.87
N TRP A 102 9.04 -24.05 -16.57
CA TRP A 102 7.93 -24.09 -15.61
C TRP A 102 6.90 -23.01 -15.92
N ARG A 103 7.35 -21.80 -16.27
CA ARG A 103 6.47 -20.71 -16.65
C ARG A 103 5.64 -21.08 -17.87
N ALA A 104 6.22 -21.69 -18.90
CA ALA A 104 5.46 -22.12 -20.08
C ALA A 104 4.37 -23.14 -19.75
N GLY A 105 4.68 -24.12 -18.88
CA GLY A 105 3.72 -25.15 -18.46
C GLY A 105 2.65 -24.65 -17.49
N LEU A 106 3.01 -23.79 -16.54
CA LEU A 106 2.12 -23.25 -15.50
C LEU A 106 1.39 -21.97 -15.93
N TYR A 107 1.76 -21.38 -17.06
CA TYR A 107 1.15 -20.15 -17.55
C TYR A 107 -0.38 -20.15 -17.57
N PRO A 108 -1.09 -21.17 -18.12
CA PRO A 108 -2.56 -21.18 -18.10
C PRO A 108 -3.13 -21.21 -16.68
N VAL A 109 -2.45 -21.89 -15.75
CA VAL A 109 -2.85 -21.94 -14.33
C VAL A 109 -2.69 -20.56 -13.69
N PHE A 110 -1.51 -19.94 -13.82
CA PHE A 110 -1.28 -18.59 -13.28
C PHE A 110 -2.26 -17.58 -13.86
N LEU A 111 -2.52 -17.62 -15.17
CA LEU A 111 -3.47 -16.74 -15.81
C LEU A 111 -4.89 -16.95 -15.30
N GLY A 112 -5.33 -18.21 -15.17
CA GLY A 112 -6.64 -18.54 -14.62
C GLY A 112 -6.82 -18.02 -13.19
N MET A 113 -5.81 -18.21 -12.33
CA MET A 113 -5.83 -17.70 -10.95
C MET A 113 -5.85 -16.16 -10.91
N LEU A 114 -5.10 -15.48 -11.79
CA LEU A 114 -5.09 -14.01 -11.86
C LEU A 114 -6.41 -13.45 -12.40
N LEU A 115 -7.06 -14.14 -13.34
CA LEU A 115 -8.41 -13.79 -13.77
C LEU A 115 -9.43 -13.96 -12.63
N GLY A 116 -9.29 -15.04 -11.84
CA GLY A 116 -10.06 -15.21 -10.60
C GLY A 116 -9.84 -14.04 -9.63
N CYS A 117 -8.59 -13.64 -9.40
CA CYS A 117 -8.26 -12.49 -8.56
C CYS A 117 -8.90 -11.20 -9.10
N ALA A 118 -8.83 -10.95 -10.41
CA ALA A 118 -9.46 -9.78 -11.03
C ALA A 118 -10.99 -9.79 -10.86
N GLY A 119 -11.63 -10.96 -10.99
CA GLY A 119 -13.05 -11.14 -10.70
C GLY A 119 -13.41 -10.79 -9.25
N PHE A 120 -12.68 -11.33 -8.27
CA PHE A 120 -12.90 -11.01 -6.85
C PHE A 120 -12.60 -9.54 -6.51
N MET A 121 -11.57 -8.93 -7.10
CA MET A 121 -11.33 -7.49 -6.95
C MET A 121 -12.48 -6.65 -7.50
N SER A 122 -13.16 -7.13 -8.56
CA SER A 122 -14.32 -6.44 -9.13
C SER A 122 -15.52 -6.49 -8.18
N VAL A 123 -15.68 -7.60 -7.44
CA VAL A 123 -16.66 -7.72 -6.35
C VAL A 123 -16.32 -6.75 -5.21
N GLY A 124 -15.05 -6.65 -4.82
CA GLY A 124 -14.61 -5.66 -3.83
C GLY A 124 -14.89 -4.23 -4.27
N ALA A 125 -14.63 -3.89 -5.53
CA ALA A 125 -14.96 -2.59 -6.10
C ALA A 125 -16.47 -2.32 -6.08
N TRP A 126 -17.31 -3.34 -6.31
CA TRP A 126 -18.76 -3.22 -6.19
C TRP A 126 -19.20 -2.89 -4.75
N TYR A 127 -18.68 -3.59 -3.74
CA TYR A 127 -18.96 -3.25 -2.32
C TYR A 127 -18.54 -1.82 -1.98
N GLY A 128 -17.36 -1.39 -2.41
CA GLY A 128 -16.89 -0.03 -2.21
C GLY A 128 -17.78 1.01 -2.91
N GLY A 129 -18.29 0.69 -4.10
CA GLY A 129 -19.25 1.51 -4.82
C GLY A 129 -20.59 1.64 -4.08
N GLU A 130 -21.18 0.53 -3.63
CA GLU A 130 -22.44 0.54 -2.86
C GLU A 130 -22.29 1.35 -1.56
N MET A 131 -21.19 1.17 -0.84
CA MET A 131 -20.91 1.95 0.37
C MET A 131 -20.96 3.47 0.12
N VAL A 132 -20.33 3.94 -0.96
CA VAL A 132 -20.28 5.37 -1.29
C VAL A 132 -21.61 5.86 -1.85
N TYR A 133 -22.15 5.19 -2.88
CA TYR A 133 -23.29 5.70 -3.63
C TYR A 133 -24.65 5.44 -2.96
N ARG A 134 -24.81 4.29 -2.31
CA ARG A 134 -26.07 3.91 -1.66
C ARG A 134 -26.11 4.31 -0.19
N HIS A 135 -24.98 4.15 0.51
CA HIS A 135 -24.92 4.36 1.96
C HIS A 135 -24.25 5.66 2.38
N GLY A 136 -23.72 6.46 1.44
CA GLY A 136 -23.06 7.73 1.74
C GLY A 136 -21.83 7.59 2.64
N VAL A 137 -21.25 6.39 2.74
CA VAL A 137 -20.08 6.13 3.58
C VAL A 137 -18.90 6.91 3.03
N ALA A 138 -18.16 7.58 3.93
CA ALA A 138 -17.05 8.48 3.60
C ALA A 138 -17.41 9.72 2.76
N VAL A 139 -18.70 9.94 2.46
CA VAL A 139 -19.16 11.20 1.88
C VAL A 139 -19.34 12.17 3.04
N ARG A 140 -18.53 13.24 3.09
CA ARG A 140 -18.83 14.38 3.95
C ARG A 140 -20.16 14.96 3.46
N LEU A 141 -21.25 14.60 4.12
CA LEU A 141 -22.47 15.37 3.98
C LEU A 141 -22.11 16.79 4.44
N PRO A 142 -22.28 17.82 3.59
CA PRO A 142 -22.20 19.19 4.08
C PRO A 142 -23.17 19.24 5.25
N TYR A 143 -22.65 19.54 6.43
CA TYR A 143 -23.43 19.63 7.66
C TYR A 143 -24.73 20.34 7.29
N ALA A 144 -25.85 19.64 7.43
CA ALA A 144 -27.11 20.32 7.62
C ALA A 144 -26.82 21.24 8.81
N GLU A 145 -26.74 22.54 8.54
CA GLU A 145 -26.68 23.56 9.57
C GLU A 145 -27.71 23.11 10.60
N VAL A 146 -27.22 22.77 11.78
CA VAL A 146 -28.06 22.42 12.90
C VAL A 146 -29.03 23.57 13.00
N GLU A 147 -30.28 23.26 12.69
CA GLU A 147 -31.46 24.11 12.70
C GLU A 147 -31.76 24.45 14.18
N GLY A 148 -30.76 25.02 14.86
CA GLY A 148 -30.91 25.73 16.10
C GLY A 148 -31.44 27.09 15.72
N GLU A 149 -32.74 27.26 16.00
CA GLU A 149 -33.45 28.54 16.08
C GLU A 149 -34.34 28.88 14.88
N ARG A 150 -35.46 28.14 14.79
CA ARG A 150 -36.73 28.76 14.38
C ARG A 150 -37.76 28.61 15.50
N PRO A 151 -38.06 29.69 16.25
CA PRO A 151 -39.14 29.68 17.23
C PRO A 151 -40.49 29.58 16.51
N ASP A 152 -41.29 28.57 16.86
CA ASP A 152 -42.75 28.53 16.78
C ASP A 152 -43.42 28.84 15.42
N GLY A 153 -42.90 28.29 14.32
CA GLY A 153 -43.60 28.31 13.03
C GLY A 153 -44.54 27.11 12.85
N PRO A 154 -45.82 27.29 12.47
CA PRO A 154 -46.75 26.18 12.26
C PRO A 154 -46.27 25.26 11.13
N ALA A 155 -46.33 23.94 11.38
CA ALA A 155 -45.94 22.90 10.45
C ALA A 155 -46.69 23.04 9.10
N VAL A 156 -45.98 23.44 8.05
CA VAL A 156 -46.53 23.46 6.69
C VAL A 156 -46.33 22.07 6.06
N PRO A 157 -47.40 21.40 5.59
CA PRO A 157 -47.29 20.08 4.96
C PRO A 157 -46.46 20.14 3.67
N SER A 158 -45.44 19.29 3.58
CA SER A 158 -44.45 19.23 2.50
C SER A 158 -44.92 18.36 1.34
N SER A 159 -45.38 18.99 0.25
CA SER A 159 -45.64 18.31 -1.03
C SER A 159 -44.92 18.95 -2.23
N GLN A 160 -43.95 19.84 -2.00
CA GLN A 160 -43.20 20.48 -3.09
C GLN A 160 -41.84 19.82 -3.39
N PRO A 161 -41.49 19.64 -4.68
CA PRO A 161 -40.25 18.99 -5.11
C PRO A 161 -39.00 19.84 -4.82
N ALA A 162 -37.95 19.17 -4.32
CA ALA A 162 -36.73 19.74 -3.75
C ALA A 162 -35.90 20.66 -4.67
N ALA A 163 -36.08 20.57 -6.00
CA ALA A 163 -35.27 21.33 -6.97
C ALA A 163 -35.60 22.84 -7.04
N ALA A 164 -36.81 23.26 -6.65
CA ALA A 164 -37.21 24.66 -6.71
C ALA A 164 -36.76 25.48 -5.48
N ARG A 165 -36.54 24.82 -4.33
CA ARG A 165 -36.10 25.52 -3.09
C ARG A 165 -34.63 25.92 -3.12
N ALA A 166 -33.77 25.21 -3.84
CA ALA A 166 -32.34 25.51 -3.85
C ALA A 166 -32.00 26.89 -4.48
N ALA A 167 -32.91 27.46 -5.28
CA ALA A 167 -32.69 28.74 -5.94
C ALA A 167 -33.15 29.94 -5.09
N GLU A 168 -34.09 29.77 -4.17
CA GLU A 168 -34.70 30.88 -3.41
C GLU A 168 -34.01 31.15 -2.07
N THR A 169 -33.30 30.17 -1.50
CA THR A 169 -32.56 30.33 -0.24
C THR A 169 -31.19 31.02 -0.39
N ALA A 170 -30.74 31.27 -1.63
CA ALA A 170 -29.38 31.79 -1.90
C ALA A 170 -29.28 33.33 -1.78
N GLU A 171 -30.39 34.08 -1.76
CA GLU A 171 -30.36 35.55 -1.84
C GLU A 171 -30.55 36.29 -0.50
N GLY A 172 -30.90 35.59 0.60
CA GLY A 172 -31.31 36.23 1.86
C GLY A 172 -30.41 36.02 3.09
N ALA A 173 -29.44 35.11 3.04
CA ALA A 173 -28.64 34.75 4.21
C ALA A 173 -27.40 35.64 4.35
N GLY A 174 -27.55 36.76 5.07
CA GLY A 174 -26.42 37.52 5.61
C GLY A 174 -25.64 36.64 6.57
N ALA A 175 -24.50 36.12 6.11
CA ALA A 175 -23.62 35.24 6.86
C ALA A 175 -23.13 35.92 8.16
N SER A 176 -23.66 35.48 9.30
CA SER A 176 -23.03 35.69 10.60
C SER A 176 -21.68 34.97 10.60
N LEU A 177 -20.59 35.74 10.64
CA LEU A 177 -19.21 35.26 10.52
C LEU A 177 -18.65 34.61 11.79
N ASP A 178 -19.45 34.51 12.85
CA ASP A 178 -19.02 34.18 14.22
C ASP A 178 -19.65 32.88 14.74
N SER A 179 -19.85 31.88 13.87
CA SER A 179 -20.15 30.53 14.34
C SER A 179 -18.86 29.83 14.77
N PRO A 180 -18.73 29.30 16.00
CA PRO A 180 -17.56 28.54 16.45
C PRO A 180 -17.33 27.26 15.62
N ALA A 181 -18.35 26.78 14.89
CA ALA A 181 -18.22 25.71 13.91
C ALA A 181 -17.58 26.16 12.58
N ALA A 182 -17.66 27.45 12.24
CA ALA A 182 -16.92 28.04 11.12
C ALA A 182 -15.44 28.31 11.47
N GLU A 183 -15.13 28.45 12.75
CA GLU A 183 -13.75 28.65 13.24
C GLU A 183 -12.94 27.34 13.20
N THR A 184 -13.59 26.19 13.39
CA THR A 184 -12.95 24.86 13.26
C THR A 184 -12.60 24.49 11.82
N GLN A 185 -13.18 25.18 10.82
CA GLN A 185 -12.80 25.01 9.41
C GLN A 185 -11.72 26.00 8.93
N ARG A 186 -11.25 26.94 9.78
CA ARG A 186 -10.33 28.02 9.37
C ARG A 186 -8.85 27.71 9.52
N GLU A 187 -8.44 26.70 10.28
CA GLU A 187 -7.08 26.19 10.16
C GLU A 187 -6.98 25.24 8.98
N LYS A 188 -7.10 25.84 7.78
CA LYS A 188 -6.65 25.22 6.54
C LYS A 188 -5.20 24.78 6.82
N PRO A 189 -4.87 23.48 6.80
CA PRO A 189 -3.49 23.05 6.98
C PRO A 189 -2.62 23.83 6.01
N ARG A 190 -1.64 24.58 6.54
CA ARG A 190 -0.79 25.45 5.72
C ARG A 190 0.40 24.61 5.25
N GLY A 191 0.60 24.51 3.93
CA GLY A 191 1.78 23.88 3.35
C GLY A 191 1.52 22.50 2.74
N VAL A 192 2.51 21.60 2.83
CA VAL A 192 2.51 20.31 2.11
C VAL A 192 1.44 19.35 2.66
N GLU A 193 1.10 19.45 3.94
CA GLU A 193 0.07 18.64 4.62
C GLU A 193 -1.33 18.82 4.01
N TYR A 194 -1.58 19.97 3.38
CA TYR A 194 -2.80 20.19 2.59
C TYR A 194 -2.90 19.26 1.39
N PHE A 195 -1.76 18.96 0.76
CA PHE A 195 -1.71 18.17 -0.47
C PHE A 195 -1.51 16.68 -0.20
N VAL A 196 -0.88 16.34 0.92
CA VAL A 196 -0.51 14.96 1.25
C VAL A 196 -0.70 14.72 2.74
N ASN A 197 -1.68 13.88 3.09
CA ASN A 197 -1.83 13.38 4.45
C ASN A 197 -0.59 12.52 4.81
N PRO A 198 0.18 12.85 5.86
CA PRO A 198 1.42 12.15 6.20
C PRO A 198 1.23 10.65 6.44
N LEU A 199 0.13 10.26 7.10
CA LEU A 199 -0.17 8.86 7.41
C LEU A 199 -0.53 8.09 6.14
N GLN A 200 -1.35 8.66 5.26
CA GLN A 200 -1.65 8.07 3.96
C GLN A 200 -0.38 7.91 3.12
N ALA A 201 0.52 8.90 3.11
CA ALA A 201 1.80 8.82 2.41
C ALA A 201 2.67 7.69 2.96
N HIS A 202 2.80 7.58 4.29
CA HIS A 202 3.54 6.51 4.95
C HIS A 202 3.01 5.13 4.54
N VAL A 203 1.70 4.91 4.68
CA VAL A 203 1.04 3.63 4.38
C VAL A 203 1.16 3.28 2.88
N THR A 204 1.02 4.25 1.99
CA THR A 204 1.17 4.06 0.54
C THR A 204 2.60 3.70 0.17
N LEU A 205 3.59 4.41 0.72
CA LEU A 205 5.01 4.13 0.49
C LEU A 205 5.42 2.77 1.09
N ALA A 206 4.87 2.38 2.23
CA ALA A 206 5.11 1.08 2.83
C ALA A 206 4.57 -0.06 1.93
N GLY A 207 3.36 0.07 1.41
CA GLY A 207 2.81 -0.89 0.43
C GLY A 207 3.63 -0.95 -0.86
N LEU A 208 4.15 0.19 -1.34
CA LEU A 208 5.02 0.25 -2.52
C LEU A 208 6.38 -0.42 -2.26
N ALA A 209 6.96 -0.22 -1.07
CA ALA A 209 8.19 -0.90 -0.66
C ALA A 209 8.00 -2.42 -0.63
N ALA A 210 6.89 -2.91 -0.08
CA ALA A 210 6.55 -4.33 -0.08
C ALA A 210 6.44 -4.89 -1.52
N ALA A 211 5.73 -4.18 -2.39
CA ALA A 211 5.58 -4.52 -3.81
C ALA A 211 6.93 -4.64 -4.54
N LEU A 212 7.81 -3.65 -4.38
CA LEU A 212 9.15 -3.66 -4.95
C LEU A 212 10.02 -4.77 -4.35
N GLY A 213 9.88 -5.04 -3.06
CA GLY A 213 10.52 -6.17 -2.39
C GLY A 213 10.13 -7.50 -3.03
N MET A 214 8.83 -7.75 -3.21
CA MET A 214 8.33 -8.97 -3.86
C MET A 214 8.85 -9.12 -5.30
N LEU A 215 8.85 -8.03 -6.08
CA LEU A 215 9.46 -8.02 -7.42
C LEU A 215 10.96 -8.35 -7.36
N GLY A 216 11.69 -7.75 -6.42
CA GLY A 216 13.10 -8.02 -6.18
C GLY A 216 13.38 -9.49 -5.87
N ILE A 217 12.53 -10.14 -5.06
CA ILE A 217 12.61 -11.58 -4.77
C ILE A 217 12.42 -12.38 -6.06
N GLY A 218 11.35 -12.11 -6.81
CA GLY A 218 11.06 -12.81 -8.07
C GLY A 218 12.22 -12.71 -9.06
N LEU A 219 12.77 -11.51 -9.24
CA LEU A 219 13.93 -11.28 -10.11
C LEU A 219 15.21 -11.96 -9.60
N SER A 220 15.42 -12.01 -8.28
CA SER A 220 16.58 -12.68 -7.66
C SER A 220 16.52 -14.20 -7.87
N LEU A 221 15.35 -14.80 -7.65
CA LEU A 221 15.13 -16.24 -7.88
C LEU A 221 15.25 -16.58 -9.36
N ARG A 222 14.77 -15.69 -10.25
CA ARG A 222 14.96 -15.86 -11.69
C ARG A 222 16.43 -15.79 -12.08
N ALA A 223 17.18 -14.82 -11.57
CA ALA A 223 18.61 -14.72 -11.82
C ALA A 223 19.38 -15.94 -11.29
N ALA A 224 18.97 -16.50 -10.15
CA ALA A 224 19.55 -17.71 -9.58
C ALA A 224 19.26 -18.98 -10.39
N SER A 225 18.09 -19.06 -11.03
CA SER A 225 17.63 -20.23 -11.81
C SER A 225 17.99 -20.16 -13.29
N THR A 226 18.31 -18.97 -13.82
CA THR A 226 18.76 -18.81 -15.20
C THR A 226 20.21 -19.27 -15.29
N SER A 227 20.44 -20.44 -15.87
CA SER A 227 21.79 -20.88 -16.25
C SER A 227 22.39 -19.85 -17.20
N PRO A 228 23.70 -19.52 -17.11
CA PRO A 228 24.35 -18.64 -18.07
C PRO A 228 24.07 -19.17 -19.48
N HIS A 229 23.22 -18.47 -20.24
CA HIS A 229 23.03 -18.78 -21.64
C HIS A 229 24.21 -18.13 -22.35
N TRP A 230 25.17 -18.96 -22.74
CA TRP A 230 26.25 -18.52 -23.61
C TRP A 230 25.63 -18.32 -24.99
N ARG A 231 25.27 -17.08 -25.32
CA ARG A 231 25.02 -16.70 -26.71
C ARG A 231 26.39 -16.50 -27.34
N ASP A 232 26.80 -17.47 -28.12
CA ASP A 232 27.94 -17.31 -28.99
C ASP A 232 27.44 -16.68 -30.31
N PRO A 233 27.80 -15.42 -30.60
CA PRO A 233 27.40 -14.77 -31.84
C PRO A 233 27.88 -15.55 -33.08
N GLU A 234 28.95 -16.34 -32.97
CA GLU A 234 29.42 -17.22 -34.05
C GLU A 234 28.44 -18.39 -34.28
N LEU A 235 27.92 -19.01 -33.22
CA LEU A 235 26.90 -20.08 -33.33
C LEU A 235 25.58 -19.55 -33.89
N SER A 236 25.19 -18.32 -33.51
CA SER A 236 24.04 -17.63 -34.11
C SER A 236 24.26 -17.39 -35.61
N ARG A 237 25.45 -16.92 -36.03
CA ARG A 237 25.80 -16.75 -37.46
C ARG A 237 25.85 -18.07 -38.23
N ALA A 238 26.29 -19.15 -37.57
CA ALA A 238 26.35 -20.49 -38.15
C ALA A 238 24.95 -21.16 -38.27
N GLY A 239 23.87 -20.49 -37.86
CA GLY A 239 22.50 -21.01 -37.98
C GLY A 239 22.18 -22.13 -36.99
N VAL A 240 23.03 -22.34 -35.97
CA VAL A 240 22.87 -23.40 -34.96
C VAL A 240 21.61 -23.18 -34.09
N GLU A 241 21.12 -21.94 -34.02
CA GLU A 241 19.84 -21.59 -33.40
C GLU A 241 18.64 -22.28 -34.05
N ALA A 242 18.75 -22.74 -35.30
CA ALA A 242 17.69 -23.46 -36.01
C ALA A 242 17.55 -24.93 -35.57
N LEU A 243 18.48 -25.44 -34.74
CA LEU A 243 18.37 -26.81 -34.26
C LEU A 243 17.15 -26.98 -33.34
N PRO A 244 16.38 -28.08 -33.47
CA PRO A 244 15.13 -28.28 -32.75
C PRO A 244 15.29 -28.36 -31.22
N HIS A 245 16.52 -28.57 -30.75
CA HIS A 245 16.89 -28.56 -29.35
C HIS A 245 18.19 -27.77 -29.19
N PRO A 246 18.15 -26.43 -29.05
CA PRO A 246 19.32 -25.69 -28.62
C PRO A 246 19.68 -26.22 -27.23
N GLN A 247 20.66 -27.13 -27.18
CA GLN A 247 21.10 -27.74 -25.93
C GLN A 247 21.58 -26.62 -25.02
N ARG A 248 21.07 -26.65 -23.78
CA ARG A 248 21.36 -25.67 -22.75
C ARG A 248 22.84 -25.74 -22.45
N GLY A 249 23.63 -24.84 -23.05
CA GLY A 249 25.08 -24.67 -22.90
C GLY A 249 25.55 -24.77 -21.46
N GLY A 250 25.59 -26.00 -20.96
CA GLY A 250 26.01 -26.35 -19.64
C GLY A 250 27.53 -26.30 -19.58
N ARG A 251 28.09 -26.44 -18.39
CA ARG A 251 29.55 -26.63 -18.27
C ARG A 251 30.04 -27.82 -19.09
N GLU A 252 29.22 -28.86 -19.21
CA GLU A 252 29.49 -30.08 -19.98
C GLU A 252 29.49 -29.79 -21.49
N ASP A 253 28.47 -29.11 -22.01
CA ASP A 253 28.42 -28.71 -23.43
C ASP A 253 29.58 -27.78 -23.80
N LEU A 254 29.96 -26.87 -22.90
CA LEU A 254 31.14 -26.02 -23.09
C LEU A 254 32.45 -26.82 -23.08
N ALA A 255 32.57 -27.84 -22.23
CA ALA A 255 33.73 -28.72 -22.23
C ALA A 255 33.81 -29.53 -23.53
N LEU A 256 32.67 -29.96 -24.05
CA LEU A 256 32.54 -30.66 -25.33
C LEU A 256 32.86 -29.73 -26.52
N LEU A 257 32.34 -28.50 -26.54
CA LEU A 257 32.66 -27.53 -27.59
C LEU A 257 34.14 -27.13 -27.57
N ARG A 258 34.73 -26.95 -26.37
CA ARG A 258 36.17 -26.69 -26.22
C ARG A 258 37.04 -27.87 -26.65
N SER A 259 36.55 -29.11 -26.60
CA SER A 259 37.31 -30.26 -27.10
C SER A 259 37.35 -30.32 -28.63
N PHE A 260 36.29 -29.86 -29.30
CA PHE A 260 36.25 -29.76 -30.77
C PHE A 260 36.98 -28.53 -31.31
N ALA A 261 36.96 -27.42 -30.57
CA ALA A 261 37.54 -26.16 -31.02
C ALA A 261 38.31 -25.46 -29.88
N PRO A 262 39.50 -25.96 -29.50
CA PRO A 262 40.25 -25.45 -28.34
C PRO A 262 40.68 -23.99 -28.49
N ASN A 263 40.77 -23.48 -29.72
CA ASN A 263 41.20 -22.12 -30.03
C ASN A 263 40.04 -21.12 -30.18
N VAL A 264 38.78 -21.55 -30.11
CA VAL A 264 37.65 -20.64 -30.19
C VAL A 264 37.43 -20.00 -28.81
N GLU A 265 37.72 -18.70 -28.72
CA GLU A 265 37.46 -17.93 -27.52
C GLU A 265 35.94 -17.75 -27.36
N VAL A 266 35.32 -18.62 -26.56
CA VAL A 266 33.89 -18.55 -26.27
C VAL A 266 33.61 -17.33 -25.37
N THR A 267 33.37 -16.19 -26.01
CA THR A 267 32.95 -14.95 -25.36
C THR A 267 31.43 -14.91 -25.25
N GLY A 268 30.87 -15.63 -24.28
CA GLY A 268 29.42 -15.53 -24.03
C GLY A 268 29.08 -14.28 -23.23
N GLU A 269 28.22 -13.45 -23.81
CA GLU A 269 27.54 -12.41 -23.03
C GLU A 269 26.51 -13.06 -22.11
N VAL A 270 26.81 -13.08 -20.81
CA VAL A 270 25.82 -13.49 -19.80
C VAL A 270 24.79 -12.38 -19.69
N GLU A 271 23.55 -12.65 -20.08
CA GLU A 271 22.42 -11.73 -19.87
C GLU A 271 22.33 -11.37 -18.38
N ARG A 272 22.58 -10.09 -18.05
CA ARG A 272 22.61 -9.63 -16.67
C ARG A 272 21.23 -9.12 -16.28
N ILE A 273 20.51 -9.89 -15.46
CA ILE A 273 19.30 -9.39 -14.79
C ILE A 273 19.75 -8.34 -13.75
N PRO A 274 19.24 -7.10 -13.80
CA PRO A 274 19.73 -5.99 -12.95
C PRO A 274 19.18 -6.05 -11.51
N VAL A 275 19.26 -7.22 -10.86
CA VAL A 275 18.71 -7.50 -9.53
C VAL A 275 19.13 -6.49 -8.47
N ALA A 276 20.42 -6.12 -8.44
CA ALA A 276 20.94 -5.15 -7.46
C ALA A 276 20.31 -3.76 -7.59
N ARG A 277 19.90 -3.34 -8.80
CA ARG A 277 19.24 -2.05 -9.02
C ARG A 277 17.84 -2.05 -8.42
N PHE A 278 17.11 -3.14 -8.58
CA PHE A 278 15.78 -3.29 -7.97
C PHE A 278 15.86 -3.26 -6.45
N TRP A 279 16.82 -3.99 -5.84
CA TRP A 279 17.01 -3.94 -4.40
C TRP A 279 17.40 -2.56 -3.87
N LEU A 280 18.19 -1.79 -4.62
CA LEU A 280 18.51 -0.41 -4.26
C LEU A 280 17.27 0.49 -4.32
N VAL A 281 16.42 0.34 -5.34
CA VAL A 281 15.15 1.08 -5.42
C VAL A 281 14.23 0.68 -4.25
N THR A 282 14.12 -0.61 -3.93
CA THR A 282 13.38 -1.07 -2.74
C THR A 282 13.91 -0.42 -1.46
N PHE A 283 15.23 -0.39 -1.26
CA PHE A 283 15.85 0.30 -0.12
C PHE A 283 15.46 1.78 -0.05
N LEU A 284 15.57 2.51 -1.17
CA LEU A 284 15.24 3.94 -1.21
C LEU A 284 13.77 4.20 -0.88
N VAL A 285 12.86 3.38 -1.40
CA VAL A 285 11.42 3.50 -1.11
C VAL A 285 11.11 3.11 0.33
N SER A 286 11.72 2.06 0.89
CA SER A 286 11.60 1.70 2.32
C SER A 286 12.11 2.82 3.23
N ALA A 287 13.20 3.47 2.86
CA ALA A 287 13.76 4.60 3.60
C ALA A 287 12.81 5.80 3.56
N ALA A 288 12.25 6.12 2.38
CA ALA A 288 11.23 7.16 2.24
C ALA A 288 9.97 6.85 3.06
N ALA A 289 9.50 5.60 3.06
CA ALA A 289 8.38 5.16 3.90
C ALA A 289 8.68 5.36 5.40
N SER A 290 9.90 5.01 5.83
CA SER A 290 10.33 5.21 7.22
C SER A 290 10.37 6.69 7.60
N LEU A 291 10.92 7.55 6.74
CA LEU A 291 10.93 9.00 6.94
C LEU A 291 9.51 9.58 6.99
N ALA A 292 8.60 9.10 6.15
CA ALA A 292 7.19 9.47 6.23
C ALA A 292 6.57 9.05 7.57
N GLY A 293 6.97 7.90 8.14
CA GLY A 293 6.55 7.49 9.48
C GLY A 293 7.08 8.40 10.60
N TRP A 294 8.31 8.89 10.48
CA TRP A 294 8.83 9.93 11.38
C TRP A 294 8.11 11.27 11.21
N TRP A 295 7.73 11.62 9.97
CA TRP A 295 6.93 12.81 9.72
C TRP A 295 5.53 12.69 10.35
N VAL A 296 4.88 11.53 10.24
CA VAL A 296 3.64 11.25 10.99
C VAL A 296 3.87 11.52 12.47
N LEU A 297 4.85 10.86 13.09
CA LEU A 297 5.15 11.00 14.52
C LEU A 297 5.43 12.46 14.93
N GLY A 298 6.17 13.20 14.11
CA GLY A 298 6.50 14.60 14.37
C GLY A 298 5.33 15.55 14.22
N GLY A 299 4.47 15.31 13.24
CA GLY A 299 3.18 15.97 13.12
C GLY A 299 2.31 15.69 14.33
N GLU A 300 2.33 14.46 14.87
CA GLU A 300 1.42 14.13 15.97
C GLU A 300 1.71 14.82 17.29
N HIS A 301 2.98 15.05 17.54
CA HIS A 301 3.47 15.56 18.81
C HIS A 301 4.01 16.99 18.70
N GLU A 302 3.75 17.66 17.57
CA GLU A 302 4.21 19.03 17.27
C GLU A 302 5.72 19.22 17.51
N THR A 303 6.51 18.17 17.31
CA THR A 303 7.95 18.17 17.57
C THR A 303 8.69 17.44 16.48
N TYR A 304 9.71 18.08 15.92
CA TYR A 304 10.62 17.48 14.94
C TYR A 304 12.02 17.25 15.54
N ASP A 305 12.18 17.41 16.86
CA ASP A 305 13.43 17.10 17.55
C ASP A 305 13.63 15.57 17.60
N PRO A 306 14.68 15.03 16.95
CA PRO A 306 14.89 13.59 16.87
C PRO A 306 15.00 12.92 18.24
N GLN A 307 15.51 13.62 19.25
CA GLN A 307 15.65 13.07 20.59
C GLN A 307 14.30 12.91 21.28
N GLN A 308 13.39 13.89 21.14
CA GLN A 308 12.03 13.81 21.65
C GLN A 308 11.23 12.73 20.94
N LEU A 309 11.31 12.68 19.61
CA LEU A 309 10.64 11.64 18.83
C LEU A 309 11.14 10.24 19.18
N TRP A 310 12.45 10.08 19.43
CA TRP A 310 12.97 8.80 19.92
C TRP A 310 12.42 8.44 21.30
N ARG A 311 12.31 9.39 22.24
CA ARG A 311 11.69 9.15 23.55
C ARG A 311 10.22 8.73 23.43
N LEU A 312 9.48 9.29 22.48
CA LEU A 312 8.09 8.90 22.19
C LEU A 312 7.99 7.46 21.67
N VAL A 313 9.01 6.99 20.93
CA VAL A 313 9.09 5.60 20.46
C VAL A 313 9.50 4.65 21.58
N THR A 314 10.45 5.06 22.44
CA THR A 314 11.04 4.20 23.47
C THR A 314 10.38 4.29 24.85
N GLY A 315 9.38 5.15 25.03
CA GLY A 315 8.74 5.38 26.33
C GLY A 315 8.06 4.13 26.90
N GLU A 316 7.84 4.12 28.22
CA GLU A 316 7.09 3.06 28.87
C GLU A 316 5.67 2.97 28.31
N GLY A 317 5.19 1.75 28.02
CA GLY A 317 3.88 1.51 27.40
C GLY A 317 3.87 1.51 25.87
N TYR A 318 4.96 1.91 25.20
CA TYR A 318 5.03 2.01 23.73
C TYR A 318 5.75 0.83 23.04
N VAL A 319 5.71 -0.37 23.63
CA VAL A 319 6.43 -1.56 23.11
C VAL A 319 6.10 -1.85 21.65
N ARG A 320 4.85 -1.64 21.23
CA ARG A 320 4.42 -1.84 19.83
C ARG A 320 5.02 -0.81 18.89
N ARG A 321 5.09 0.46 19.32
CA ARG A 321 5.69 1.57 18.56
C ARG A 321 7.18 1.30 18.37
N LEU A 322 7.87 0.90 19.44
CA LEU A 322 9.27 0.46 19.37
C LEU A 322 9.47 -0.72 18.43
N ALA A 323 8.65 -1.78 18.55
CA ALA A 323 8.73 -2.95 17.69
C ALA A 323 8.52 -2.58 16.21
N HIS A 324 7.59 -1.67 15.92
CA HIS A 324 7.34 -1.17 14.56
C HIS A 324 8.52 -0.37 14.01
N VAL A 325 9.17 0.48 14.81
CA VAL A 325 10.36 1.23 14.37
C VAL A 325 11.56 0.30 14.15
N VAL A 326 11.77 -0.69 15.01
CA VAL A 326 12.81 -1.72 14.81
C VAL A 326 12.53 -2.55 13.56
N GLY A 327 11.27 -2.96 13.35
CA GLY A 327 10.82 -3.65 12.15
C GLY A 327 11.05 -2.83 10.87
N ALA A 328 10.75 -1.52 10.91
CA ALA A 328 11.05 -0.60 9.81
C ALA A 328 12.56 -0.58 9.49
N GLY A 329 13.40 -0.52 10.52
CA GLY A 329 14.85 -0.62 10.37
C GLY A 329 15.29 -1.89 9.65
N ALA A 330 14.71 -3.05 9.99
CA ALA A 330 14.99 -4.31 9.31
C ALA A 330 14.54 -4.28 7.83
N VAL A 331 13.34 -3.75 7.54
CA VAL A 331 12.79 -3.63 6.17
C VAL A 331 13.60 -2.65 5.31
N VAL A 332 14.28 -1.67 5.91
CA VAL A 332 15.23 -0.79 5.20
C VAL A 332 16.56 -1.50 4.97
N VAL A 333 17.13 -2.11 6.00
CA VAL A 333 18.50 -2.66 5.96
C VAL A 333 18.60 -3.93 5.10
N LEU A 334 17.58 -4.80 5.12
CA LEU A 334 17.60 -6.07 4.38
C LEU A 334 17.69 -5.89 2.85
N PRO A 335 16.92 -5.01 2.19
CA PRO A 335 17.09 -4.70 0.77
C PRO A 335 18.49 -4.19 0.43
N LEU A 336 19.11 -3.37 1.29
CA LEU A 336 20.48 -2.90 1.08
C LEU A 336 21.48 -4.06 1.11
N PHE A 337 21.35 -4.98 2.07
CA PHE A 337 22.15 -6.20 2.11
C PHE A 337 21.91 -7.08 0.88
N LEU A 338 20.67 -7.25 0.44
CA LEU A 338 20.34 -8.00 -0.77
C LEU A 338 20.91 -7.35 -2.04
N ALA A 339 20.96 -6.01 -2.11
CA ALA A 339 21.64 -5.30 -3.19
C ALA A 339 23.15 -5.60 -3.21
N LEU A 340 23.79 -5.60 -2.03
CA LEU A 340 25.21 -5.92 -1.87
C LEU A 340 25.49 -7.40 -2.20
N LEU A 341 24.68 -8.33 -1.71
CA LEU A 341 24.77 -9.76 -2.03
C LEU A 341 24.56 -10.02 -3.53
N GLY A 342 23.61 -9.31 -4.16
CA GLY A 342 23.41 -9.31 -5.60
C GLY A 342 24.61 -8.77 -6.39
N ARG A 343 25.56 -8.07 -5.74
CA ARG A 343 26.81 -7.63 -6.35
C ARG A 343 27.96 -8.60 -6.05
N VAL A 344 28.15 -8.99 -4.80
CA VAL A 344 29.33 -9.72 -4.31
C VAL A 344 29.13 -11.24 -4.37
N ALA A 345 27.96 -11.72 -3.95
CA ALA A 345 27.67 -13.14 -3.73
C ALA A 345 26.61 -13.68 -4.70
N ARG A 346 26.66 -13.24 -5.97
CA ARG A 346 25.66 -13.56 -7.02
C ARG A 346 25.33 -15.05 -7.17
N ARG A 347 26.26 -15.92 -6.80
CA ARG A 347 26.12 -17.38 -6.94
C ARG A 347 25.52 -18.05 -5.70
N SER A 348 25.43 -17.36 -4.56
CA SER A 348 24.95 -17.96 -3.32
C SER A 348 23.41 -17.96 -3.26
N ARG A 349 22.82 -18.99 -3.87
CA ARG A 349 21.36 -19.20 -3.87
C ARG A 349 20.80 -19.29 -2.45
N VAL A 350 21.55 -19.93 -1.54
CA VAL A 350 21.17 -20.11 -0.14
C VAL A 350 21.10 -18.78 0.59
N MET A 351 22.11 -17.91 0.44
CA MET A 351 22.11 -16.60 1.09
C MET A 351 21.00 -15.70 0.54
N ILE A 352 20.85 -15.64 -0.78
CA ILE A 352 19.78 -14.85 -1.40
C ILE A 352 18.41 -15.34 -0.93
N GLY A 353 18.19 -16.65 -0.90
CA GLY A 353 16.93 -17.24 -0.42
C GLY A 353 16.67 -16.94 1.07
N LEU A 354 17.68 -17.09 1.92
CA LEU A 354 17.57 -16.83 3.37
C LEU A 354 17.20 -15.37 3.65
N PHE A 355 17.94 -14.42 3.08
CA PHE A 355 17.68 -12.99 3.30
C PHE A 355 16.37 -12.53 2.63
N ALA A 356 15.99 -13.11 1.49
CA ALA A 356 14.67 -12.86 0.90
C ALA A 356 13.53 -13.35 1.80
N MET A 357 13.66 -14.55 2.38
CA MET A 357 12.68 -15.08 3.34
C MET A 357 12.60 -14.22 4.60
N LEU A 358 13.75 -13.80 5.13
CA LEU A 358 13.82 -12.90 6.28
C LEU A 358 13.13 -11.55 5.98
N LEU A 359 13.31 -11.02 4.76
CA LEU A 359 12.60 -9.81 4.33
C LEU A 359 11.09 -10.03 4.26
N VAL A 360 10.61 -11.16 3.75
CA VAL A 360 9.17 -11.48 3.73
C VAL A 360 8.60 -11.51 5.15
N VAL A 361 9.28 -12.17 6.08
CA VAL A 361 8.87 -12.22 7.49
C VAL A 361 8.88 -10.81 8.10
N ALA A 362 9.92 -10.01 7.85
CA ALA A 362 10.01 -8.64 8.35
C ALA A 362 8.87 -7.75 7.80
N VAL A 363 8.57 -7.83 6.51
CA VAL A 363 7.47 -7.08 5.88
C VAL A 363 6.12 -7.52 6.45
N ALA A 364 5.88 -8.83 6.60
CA ALA A 364 4.64 -9.35 7.15
C ALA A 364 4.44 -8.90 8.61
N ALA A 365 5.48 -9.00 9.43
CA ALA A 365 5.47 -8.51 10.81
C ALA A 365 5.23 -6.99 10.86
N GLN A 366 5.85 -6.24 9.95
CA GLN A 366 5.69 -4.78 9.90
C GLN A 366 4.28 -4.34 9.51
N VAL A 367 3.69 -5.00 8.51
CA VAL A 367 2.28 -4.76 8.12
C VAL A 367 1.36 -5.10 9.28
N TRP A 368 1.56 -6.26 9.93
CA TRP A 368 0.78 -6.66 11.10
C TRP A 368 0.89 -5.66 12.26
N LEU A 369 2.10 -5.22 12.61
CA LEU A 369 2.33 -4.21 13.64
C LEU A 369 1.72 -2.85 13.27
N GLY A 370 1.83 -2.43 12.00
CA GLY A 370 1.21 -1.18 11.53
C GLY A 370 -0.32 -1.24 11.62
N VAL A 371 -0.92 -2.37 11.26
CA VAL A 371 -2.36 -2.62 11.43
C VAL A 371 -2.74 -2.56 12.91
N LEU A 372 -1.96 -3.17 13.80
CA LEU A 372 -2.20 -3.08 15.25
C LEU A 372 -2.09 -1.66 15.78
N LEU A 373 -1.11 -0.87 15.32
CA LEU A 373 -0.97 0.54 15.75
C LEU A 373 -2.14 1.41 15.28
N MET A 374 -2.75 1.08 14.14
CA MET A 374 -3.90 1.81 13.60
C MET A 374 -5.19 1.51 14.38
N TYR A 375 -5.36 0.25 14.81
CA TYR A 375 -6.56 -0.20 15.49
C TYR A 375 -6.46 -0.13 17.03
N ASP A 376 -5.26 -0.21 17.60
CA ASP A 376 -5.05 -0.35 19.03
C ASP A 376 -3.86 0.55 19.45
N GLN A 377 -4.13 1.86 19.50
CA GLN A 377 -3.23 2.87 20.04
C GLN A 377 -3.18 2.71 21.57
N PRO A 378 -1.98 2.66 22.19
CA PRO A 378 -1.88 2.67 23.64
C PRO A 378 -2.41 3.98 24.21
N HIS A 379 -2.97 3.90 25.42
CA HIS A 379 -3.58 5.03 26.10
C HIS A 379 -2.61 6.21 26.18
N VAL A 380 -2.94 7.35 25.58
CA VAL A 380 -2.10 8.55 25.63
C VAL A 380 -2.62 9.43 26.77
N PRO A 381 -1.77 9.81 27.74
CA PRO A 381 -2.19 10.67 28.85
C PRO A 381 -2.85 11.96 28.33
N ARG A 382 -3.99 12.34 28.94
CA ARG A 382 -4.72 13.58 28.61
C ARG A 382 -3.75 14.76 28.57
N GLY A 383 -3.59 15.41 27.40
CA GLY A 383 -2.78 16.62 27.23
C GLY A 383 -1.74 16.61 26.09
N THR A 384 -1.48 15.48 25.42
CA THR A 384 -0.69 15.44 24.18
C THR A 384 -1.54 15.88 22.98
N GLY A 385 -0.97 16.78 22.16
CA GLY A 385 -1.63 17.51 21.09
C GLY A 385 -2.59 16.70 20.22
N ALA A 386 -3.81 17.21 20.13
CA ALA A 386 -4.92 16.58 19.44
C ALA A 386 -5.07 17.17 18.04
N TRP A 387 -4.19 16.79 17.14
CA TRP A 387 -4.21 17.25 15.74
C TRP A 387 -5.24 16.47 14.89
N TYR A 388 -5.84 15.41 15.43
CA TYR A 388 -7.02 14.74 14.87
C TYR A 388 -8.34 15.24 15.44
N LEU A 389 -8.33 15.94 16.58
CA LEU A 389 -9.50 16.65 17.07
C LEU A 389 -9.75 17.80 16.09
N ILE A 390 -10.71 17.59 15.19
CA ILE A 390 -11.62 18.68 14.82
C ILE A 390 -12.15 19.17 16.16
N ARG A 391 -11.56 20.27 16.65
CA ARG A 391 -11.74 20.81 17.99
C ARG A 391 -13.21 21.18 18.17
N GLY A 392 -14.03 20.23 18.64
CA GLY A 392 -15.36 20.50 19.13
C GLY A 392 -15.24 21.54 20.22
N GLY A 393 -15.63 22.77 19.90
CA GLY A 393 -15.49 23.90 20.79
C GLY A 393 -16.26 23.67 22.08
N ALA A 394 -15.57 23.88 23.20
CA ALA A 394 -15.97 24.75 24.30
C ALA A 394 -15.26 24.30 25.59
N GLU A 395 -13.96 24.57 25.70
CA GLU A 395 -13.49 25.03 26.99
C GLU A 395 -13.99 26.46 27.15
N THR A 396 -15.21 26.58 27.67
CA THR A 396 -15.62 27.75 28.43
C THR A 396 -14.64 27.88 29.59
N THR A 397 -13.52 28.53 29.32
CA THR A 397 -12.73 29.18 30.35
C THR A 397 -13.68 30.13 31.04
N GLY A 398 -14.19 29.67 32.18
CA GLY A 398 -14.88 30.49 33.14
C GLY A 398 -13.93 31.61 33.50
N VAL A 399 -14.09 32.75 32.84
CA VAL A 399 -13.62 34.04 33.33
C VAL A 399 -14.32 34.19 34.68
N VAL A 400 -13.61 33.84 35.74
CA VAL A 400 -13.96 34.24 37.10
C VAL A 400 -13.89 35.76 37.10
N ARG A 401 -15.04 36.40 36.88
CA ARG A 401 -15.24 37.79 37.26
C ARG A 401 -15.16 37.82 38.79
N THR A 402 -14.04 38.30 39.31
CA THR A 402 -14.00 38.79 40.69
C THR A 402 -14.81 40.09 40.72
N GLU A 403 -15.86 40.10 41.53
CA GLU A 403 -16.54 41.32 42.00
C GLU A 403 -15.65 42.13 42.94
#